data_AF-A0AAD5EG68-F1
#
_entry.id   AF-A0AAD5EG68-F1
#
_cell.length_a   1.000
_cell.length_b   1.000
_cell.length_c   1.000
_cell.angle_alpha   90.00
_cell.angle_beta   90.00
_cell.angle_gamma   90.00
#
_symmetry.space_group_name_H-M   'P 1'
#
loop_
_entity.id
_entity.type
_entity.pdbx_description
1 polymer ?
#
loop_
_entity_poly.entity_id
_entity_poly.type
_entity_poly.pdbx_seq_one_letter_code
_entity_poly.pdbx_strand_id
1 'polypeptide(L)'
;MAVRQKHLEIALPDKRSGYIVTGGAILDSHDSKNMIGSSMVIEGNSEKEVWDRLQSDIYCTGNVWDMRTAQLIPIVDGFKDLK
;
A
#
# COMPACT_ATOMS: atom_id res chain seq x y z
N MET A 1 3.92 16.03 4.96
CA MET A 1 3.79 14.69 5.56
C MET A 1 5.10 14.27 6.19
N ALA A 2 5.27 14.42 7.51
CA ALA A 2 6.55 14.23 8.19
C ALA A 2 7.10 12.79 8.10
N VAL A 3 6.24 11.79 7.88
CA VAL A 3 6.61 10.36 7.92
C VAL A 3 6.74 9.70 6.54
N ARG A 4 6.48 10.41 5.43
CA ARG A 4 6.48 9.83 4.08
C ARG A 4 7.81 9.20 3.70
N GLN A 5 8.90 9.88 3.97
CA GLN A 5 10.23 9.38 3.65
C GLN A 5 10.51 8.07 4.39
N LYS A 6 10.14 8.00 5.67
CA LYS A 6 10.31 6.80 6.48
C LYS A 6 9.41 5.65 6.05
N HIS A 7 8.16 5.93 5.69
CA HIS A 7 7.23 4.95 5.12
C HIS A 7 7.85 4.29 3.86
N LEU A 8 8.36 5.10 2.92
CA LEU A 8 8.98 4.56 1.71
C LEU A 8 10.27 3.78 1.99
N GLU A 9 11.09 4.22 2.96
CA GLU A 9 12.28 3.48 3.38
C GLU A 9 11.93 2.10 3.96
N ILE A 10 10.87 2.00 4.76
CA ILE A 10 10.38 0.75 5.34
C ILE A 10 9.77 -0.17 4.26
N ALA A 11 9.07 0.40 3.28
CA ALA A 11 8.43 -0.34 2.19
C ALA A 11 9.42 -0.79 1.09
N LEU A 12 10.59 -0.16 0.98
CA LEU A 12 11.54 -0.42 -0.11
C LEU A 12 12.06 -1.88 -0.15
N PRO A 13 12.43 -2.52 0.97
CA PRO A 13 12.78 -3.95 0.98
C PRO A 13 11.66 -4.84 0.43
N ASP A 14 10.41 -4.54 0.75
CA ASP A 14 9.24 -5.30 0.28
C ASP A 14 8.98 -5.11 -1.20
N LYS A 15 9.21 -3.90 -1.71
CA LYS A 15 9.20 -3.65 -3.14
C LYS A 15 10.31 -4.43 -3.86
N ARG A 16 11.49 -4.56 -3.24
CA ARG A 16 12.64 -5.29 -3.82
C ARG A 16 12.44 -6.81 -3.79
N SER A 17 11.78 -7.34 -2.75
CA SER A 17 11.50 -8.77 -2.63
C SER A 17 10.35 -9.25 -3.51
N GLY A 18 9.55 -8.33 -4.06
CA GLY A 18 8.34 -8.63 -4.83
C GLY A 18 7.07 -8.68 -3.98
N TYR A 19 7.19 -8.57 -2.65
CA TYR A 19 6.03 -8.52 -1.75
C TYR A 19 5.11 -7.33 -2.07
N ILE A 20 5.67 -6.15 -2.36
CA ILE A 20 4.91 -5.03 -2.94
C ILE A 20 5.10 -5.06 -4.46
N VAL A 21 4.06 -5.46 -5.19
CA VAL A 21 4.04 -5.47 -6.65
C VAL A 21 4.00 -4.04 -7.18
N THR A 22 3.10 -3.20 -6.65
CA THR A 22 3.06 -1.77 -6.97
C THR A 22 2.31 -0.98 -5.88
N GLY A 23 2.50 0.32 -5.84
CA GLY A 23 1.76 1.18 -4.92
C GLY A 23 1.92 2.67 -5.21
N GLY A 24 0.95 3.46 -4.77
CA GLY A 24 0.92 4.90 -5.03
C GLY A 24 -0.17 5.65 -4.29
N ALA A 25 -0.19 6.97 -4.47
CA ALA A 25 -1.22 7.85 -3.96
C ALA A 25 -2.50 7.74 -4.80
N ILE A 26 -3.65 7.62 -4.14
CA ILE A 26 -4.94 7.90 -4.76
C ILE A 26 -5.09 9.41 -4.75
N LEU A 27 -5.43 9.99 -5.91
CA LEU A 27 -5.57 11.43 -6.08
C LEU A 27 -7.05 11.82 -6.15
N ASP A 28 -7.39 13.01 -5.62
CA ASP A 28 -8.74 13.58 -5.71
C ASP A 28 -9.18 13.86 -7.15
N SER A 29 -8.26 14.33 -7.99
CA SER A 29 -8.50 14.58 -9.41
C SER A 29 -7.20 14.60 -10.22
N HIS A 30 -7.33 14.61 -11.54
CA HIS A 30 -6.19 14.81 -12.45
C HIS A 30 -5.59 16.21 -12.39
N ASP A 31 -6.37 17.22 -12.02
CA ASP A 31 -5.95 18.63 -12.02
C ASP A 31 -5.27 19.01 -10.70
N SER A 32 -5.97 18.82 -9.57
CA SER A 32 -5.47 19.20 -8.24
C SER A 32 -4.43 18.23 -7.69
N LYS A 33 -4.50 16.95 -8.06
CA LYS A 33 -3.53 15.90 -7.68
C LYS A 33 -3.24 15.84 -6.18
N ASN A 34 -4.22 16.17 -5.34
CA ASN A 34 -4.08 16.04 -3.89
C ASN A 34 -4.23 14.57 -3.51
N MET A 35 -3.38 14.09 -2.62
CA MET A 35 -3.48 12.72 -2.11
C MET A 35 -4.68 12.60 -1.18
N ILE A 36 -5.58 11.67 -1.48
CA ILE A 36 -6.74 11.30 -0.65
C ILE A 36 -6.66 9.88 -0.10
N GLY A 37 -5.63 9.14 -0.46
CA GLY A 37 -5.41 7.79 0.03
C GLY A 37 -4.21 7.11 -0.60
N SER A 38 -4.12 5.80 -0.41
CA SER A 38 -3.09 4.97 -1.02
C SER A 38 -3.73 3.73 -1.65
N SER A 39 -3.15 3.27 -2.75
CA SER A 39 -3.50 2.01 -3.39
C SER A 39 -2.24 1.18 -3.55
N MET A 40 -2.33 -0.12 -3.28
CA MET A 40 -1.22 -1.05 -3.33
C MET A 40 -1.69 -2.39 -3.88
N VAL A 41 -0.82 -3.06 -4.63
CA VAL A 41 -0.92 -4.48 -4.96
C VAL A 41 0.22 -5.19 -4.28
N ILE A 42 -0.11 -6.23 -3.52
CA ILE A 42 0.82 -6.96 -2.65
C ILE A 42 0.66 -8.46 -2.86
N GLU A 43 1.77 -9.18 -2.76
CA GLU A 43 1.83 -10.64 -2.83
C GLU A 43 1.94 -11.21 -1.41
N GLY A 44 0.80 -11.35 -0.74
CA GLY A 44 0.66 -11.92 0.60
C GLY A 44 0.15 -13.35 0.61
N ASN A 45 0.45 -14.11 1.66
CA ASN A 45 0.04 -15.51 1.79
C ASN A 45 -1.31 -15.69 2.50
N SER A 46 -1.77 -14.67 3.22
CA SER A 46 -3.07 -14.67 3.89
C SER A 46 -3.56 -13.25 4.16
N GLU A 47 -4.88 -13.08 4.31
CA GLU A 47 -5.48 -11.80 4.68
C GLU A 47 -4.95 -11.28 6.02
N LYS A 48 -4.78 -12.17 7.01
CA LYS A 48 -4.28 -11.80 8.33
C LYS A 48 -2.86 -11.23 8.27
N GLU A 49 -1.97 -11.89 7.56
CA GLU A 49 -0.57 -11.46 7.40
C GLU A 49 -0.49 -10.05 6.80
N VAL A 50 -1.30 -9.80 5.77
CA VAL A 50 -1.40 -8.48 5.14
C VAL A 50 -1.91 -7.43 6.13
N TRP A 51 -3.00 -7.71 6.85
CA TRP A 51 -3.56 -6.77 7.82
C TRP A 51 -2.57 -6.44 8.94
N ASP A 52 -1.91 -7.45 9.51
CA ASP A 52 -0.88 -7.25 10.54
C ASP A 52 0.22 -6.31 10.02
N ARG A 53 0.64 -6.49 8.76
CA ARG A 53 1.67 -5.67 8.14
C ARG A 53 1.21 -4.23 7.89
N LEU A 54 0.01 -4.02 7.36
CA LEU A 54 -0.58 -2.69 7.18
C LEU A 54 -0.72 -1.94 8.51
N GLN A 55 -1.16 -2.63 9.58
CA GLN A 55 -1.30 -2.03 10.90
C GLN A 55 0.03 -1.62 11.53
N SER A 56 1.13 -2.29 11.15
CA SER A 56 2.49 -1.95 11.60
C SER A 56 3.11 -0.75 10.86
N ASP A 57 2.51 -0.29 9.76
CA ASP A 57 3.05 0.80 8.95
C ASP A 57 3.03 2.14 9.72
N ILE A 58 4.03 2.98 9.46
CA ILE A 58 4.11 4.34 10.04
C ILE A 58 2.98 5.25 9.57
N TYR A 59 2.32 4.95 8.45
CA TYR A 59 1.10 5.62 8.04
C TYR A 59 -0.11 5.22 8.87
N CYS A 60 -0.16 3.99 9.39
CA CYS A 60 -1.17 3.60 10.36
C CYS A 60 -0.88 4.22 11.73
N THR A 61 0.32 3.98 12.27
CA THR A 61 0.70 4.48 13.61
C THR A 61 0.85 6.00 13.69
N GLY A 62 1.11 6.66 12.55
CA GLY A 62 1.19 8.11 12.42
C GLY A 62 -0.12 8.80 12.03
N ASN A 63 -1.27 8.10 12.09
CA ASN A 63 -2.61 8.62 11.75
C ASN A 63 -2.71 9.22 10.33
N VAL A 64 -1.95 8.68 9.37
CA VAL A 64 -2.06 9.04 7.95
C VAL A 64 -3.17 8.25 7.26
N TRP A 65 -3.30 6.97 7.56
CA TRP A 65 -4.37 6.11 7.06
C TRP A 65 -5.50 5.98 8.07
N ASP A 66 -6.74 6.16 7.62
CA ASP A 66 -7.93 5.76 8.37
C ASP A 66 -8.26 4.29 8.09
N MET A 67 -7.77 3.41 8.95
CA MET A 67 -7.93 1.96 8.80
C MET A 67 -9.39 1.50 8.84
N ARG A 68 -10.33 2.32 9.34
CA ARG A 68 -11.77 2.01 9.32
C ARG A 68 -12.35 2.01 7.90
N THR A 69 -11.69 2.71 6.99
CA THR A 69 -12.08 2.82 5.57
C THR A 69 -11.19 1.98 4.65
N ALA A 70 -10.16 1.33 5.19
CA ALA A 70 -9.26 0.49 4.42
C ALA A 70 -10.00 -0.75 3.89
N GLN A 71 -9.67 -1.15 2.67
CA GLN A 71 -10.20 -2.34 2.03
C GLN A 71 -9.05 -3.23 1.61
N LEU A 72 -9.19 -4.53 1.85
CA LEU A 72 -8.29 -5.55 1.37
C LEU A 72 -9.08 -6.50 0.47
N ILE A 73 -8.79 -6.44 -0.83
CA ILE A 73 -9.54 -7.15 -1.86
C ILE A 73 -8.61 -8.17 -2.52
N PRO A 74 -8.90 -9.48 -2.42
CA PRO A 74 -8.17 -10.50 -3.15
C PRO A 74 -8.39 -10.31 -4.66
N ILE A 75 -7.30 -10.25 -5.42
CA ILE A 75 -7.33 -10.16 -6.88
C ILE A 75 -6.46 -11.25 -7.49
N VAL A 76 -6.75 -11.61 -8.73
CA VAL A 76 -5.86 -12.42 -9.57
C VAL A 76 -5.20 -11.48 -10.57
N ASP A 77 -3.87 -11.45 -10.57
CA ASP A 77 -3.12 -10.72 -11.59
C ASP A 77 -3.16 -11.51 -12.91
N GLY A 78 -3.96 -11.03 -13.85
CA GLY A 78 -4.12 -11.64 -15.17
C GLY A 78 -2.87 -11.59 -16.06
N PHE A 79 -1.85 -10.81 -15.68
CA PHE A 79 -0.61 -10.65 -16.44
C PHE A 79 0.60 -11.36 -15.81
N LYS A 80 0.46 -11.91 -14.59
CA LYS A 80 1.59 -12.51 -13.85
C LYS A 80 2.35 -13.57 -14.65
N ASP A 81 1.62 -14.35 -15.45
CA ASP A 81 2.16 -15.46 -16.27
C ASP A 81 2.27 -15.12 -17.77
N LEU A 82 1.86 -13.92 -18.19
CA LEU A 82 1.93 -13.46 -19.56
C LEU A 82 3.22 -12.67 -19.76
N LYS A 83 4.27 -13.35 -20.24
CA LYS A 83 5.53 -12.73 -20.65
C LYS A 83 5.50 -12.22 -22.08
#